data_AF-A0A242LRC2-F1
#
_entry.id   AF-A0A242LRC2-F1
#
_cell.length_a   1.000
_cell.length_b   1.000
_cell.length_c   1.000
_cell.angle_alpha   90.00
_cell.angle_beta   90.00
_cell.angle_gamma   90.00
#
_symmetry.space_group_name_H-M   'P 1'
#
loop_
_entity.id
_entity.type
_entity.pdbx_description
1 polymer ?
#
loop_
_entity_poly.entity_id
_entity_poly.type
_entity_poly.pdbx_seq_one_letter_code
_entity_poly.pdbx_strand_id
1 'polypeptide(L)' 'MAKYKVLKDFRLLENQKVSGVGEIVTKGTVIDITAKRAAAVEKNLDSSYLERLSDEK' A
#
# COMPACT_ATOMS: atom_id res chain seq x y z
N MET A 1 -0.71 -6.96 -10.43
CA MET A 1 -0.52 -5.85 -9.48
C MET A 1 -1.49 -6.08 -8.34
N ALA A 2 -1.21 -5.61 -7.13
CA ALA A 2 -2.07 -5.78 -5.97
C ALA A 2 -2.49 -4.41 -5.46
N LYS A 3 -3.80 -4.21 -5.31
CA LYS A 3 -4.37 -2.99 -4.75
C LYS A 3 -4.43 -3.13 -3.24
N TYR A 4 -4.04 -2.07 -2.54
CA TYR A 4 -4.16 -1.99 -1.09
C TYR A 4 -4.90 -0.72 -0.71
N LYS A 5 -5.81 -0.84 0.24
CA LYS A 5 -6.47 0.29 0.88
C LYS A 5 -5.69 0.68 2.13
N VAL A 6 -5.41 1.96 2.25
CA VAL A 6 -4.67 2.51 3.37
C VAL A 6 -5.63 2.72 4.55
N LEU A 7 -5.34 2.07 5.67
CA LEU A 7 -6.19 2.13 6.87
C LEU A 7 -5.74 3.20 7.87
N LYS A 8 -4.48 3.66 7.76
CA LYS A 8 -3.89 4.72 8.60
C LYS A 8 -2.96 5.57 7.76
N ASP A 9 -2.84 6.84 8.12
CA ASP A 9 -1.88 7.73 7.47
C ASP A 9 -0.47 7.23 7.72
N PHE A 10 0.31 7.04 6.66
CA PHE A 10 1.72 6.69 6.78
C PHE A 10 2.54 7.37 5.70
N ARG A 11 3.81 7.62 6.01
CA ARG A 11 4.77 8.17 5.05
C ARG A 11 5.47 7.03 4.33
N LEU A 12 5.49 7.07 3.01
CA LEU A 12 6.32 6.18 2.22
C LEU A 12 7.78 6.55 2.47
N LEU A 13 8.61 5.54 2.69
CA LEU A 13 10.06 5.73 2.70
C LEU A 13 10.50 6.13 1.29
N GLU A 14 11.57 6.92 1.18
CA GLU A 14 12.05 7.55 -0.07
C GLU A 14 12.31 6.52 -1.20
N ASN A 15 12.58 5.26 -0.85
CA ASN A 15 12.79 4.15 -1.77
C ASN A 15 11.50 3.41 -2.21
N GLN A 16 10.36 3.74 -1.61
CA GLN A 16 9.05 3.16 -1.89
C GLN A 16 8.20 4.10 -2.74
N LYS A 17 8.56 4.26 -4.02
CA LYS A 17 7.68 4.93 -5.00
C LYS A 17 6.41 4.12 -5.25
N VAL A 18 5.27 4.62 -4.79
CA VAL A 18 3.94 4.16 -5.22
C VAL A 18 3.48 5.11 -6.33
N SER A 19 3.07 4.56 -7.48
CA SER A 19 2.62 5.40 -8.61
C SER A 19 1.38 6.18 -8.23
N GLY A 20 1.39 7.50 -8.46
CA GLY A 20 0.24 8.37 -8.22
C GLY A 20 0.02 8.80 -6.77
N VAL A 21 0.99 8.55 -5.87
CA VAL A 21 0.89 8.94 -4.45
C VAL A 21 2.14 9.71 -4.04
N GLY A 22 1.95 10.81 -3.31
CA GLY A 22 3.04 11.59 -2.74
C GLY A 22 3.77 10.84 -1.61
N GLU A 23 4.69 11.52 -0.94
CA GLU A 23 5.41 10.94 0.21
C GLU A 23 4.48 10.53 1.36
N ILE A 24 3.33 11.19 1.50
CA ILE A 24 2.34 10.90 2.54
C ILE A 24 1.15 10.20 1.90
N VAL A 25 0.83 9.02 2.41
CA VAL A 25 -0.35 8.25 2.02
C VAL A 25 -1.40 8.41 3.10
N THR A 26 -2.52 8.99 2.72
CA THR A 26 -3.65 9.20 3.63
C THR A 26 -4.53 7.96 3.74
N LYS A 27 -5.15 7.78 4.90
CA LYS A 27 -6.20 6.79 5.17
C LYS A 27 -7.33 6.95 4.16
N GLY A 28 -7.78 5.82 3.63
CA GLY A 28 -8.81 5.73 2.61
C GLY A 28 -8.26 5.75 1.18
N THR A 29 -7.00 6.12 0.97
CA THR A 29 -6.36 6.06 -0.34
C THR A 29 -6.17 4.62 -0.77
N VAL A 30 -6.47 4.34 -2.04
CA VAL A 30 -6.17 3.06 -2.68
C VAL A 30 -4.86 3.19 -3.43
N ILE A 31 -3.93 2.30 -3.15
CA ILE A 31 -2.61 2.29 -3.74
C ILE A 31 -2.38 1.01 -4.53
N ASP A 32 -1.84 1.15 -5.73
CA ASP A 32 -1.43 0.04 -6.57
C ASP A 32 0.03 -0.30 -6.30
N ILE A 33 0.26 -1.50 -5.78
CA ILE A 33 1.57 -2.03 -5.45
C ILE A 33 1.91 -3.16 -6.42
N THR A 34 3.14 -3.18 -6.93
CA THR A 34 3.60 -4.29 -7.78
C THR A 34 3.71 -5.57 -6.97
N ALA A 35 3.49 -6.75 -7.60
CA ALA A 35 3.48 -8.03 -6.87
C ALA A 35 4.80 -8.33 -6.12
N LYS A 36 5.93 -7.86 -6.66
CA LYS A 36 7.25 -7.96 -5.99
C LYS A 36 7.33 -7.12 -4.71
N ARG A 37 6.61 -5.99 -4.66
CA ARG A 37 6.54 -5.11 -3.48
C ARG A 37 5.43 -5.51 -2.52
N ALA A 38 4.34 -6.11 -3.01
CA ALA A 38 3.26 -6.67 -2.20
C ALA A 38 3.80 -7.63 -1.11
N ALA A 39 4.70 -8.54 -1.49
CA ALA A 39 5.34 -9.46 -0.54
C ALA A 39 6.25 -8.77 0.49
N ALA A 40 6.86 -7.64 0.13
CA ALA A 40 7.66 -6.84 1.07
C ALA A 40 6.75 -6.05 2.03
N VAL A 41 5.65 -5.52 1.51
CA VAL A 41 4.62 -4.83 2.28
C VAL A 41 3.97 -5.77 3.28
N GLU A 42 3.51 -6.96 2.88
CA GLU A 42 2.91 -7.95 3.79
C GLU A 42 3.87 -8.42 4.89
N LYS A 43 5.19 -8.32 4.68
CA LYS A 43 6.20 -8.64 5.70
C LYS A 43 6.54 -7.49 6.65
N ASN A 44 6.36 -6.24 6.21
CA ASN A 44 6.79 -5.05 6.96
C ASN A 44 5.62 -4.20 7.48
N LEU A 45 4.44 -4.35 6.90
CA LEU A 45 3.22 -3.63 7.24
C LEU A 45 2.16 -4.65 7.61
N ASP A 46 1.80 -4.64 8.90
CA ASP A 46 0.68 -5.41 9.41
C ASP A 46 -0.66 -4.97 8.82
N SER A 47 -1.67 -5.84 8.92
CA SER A 47 -3.06 -5.62 8.47
C SER A 47 -3.74 -4.40 9.10
N SER A 48 -3.09 -3.74 10.07
CA SER A 48 -3.52 -2.48 10.67
C SER A 48 -3.24 -1.24 9.80
N TYR A 49 -2.35 -1.33 8.82
CA TYR A 49 -1.94 -0.22 7.95
C TYR A 49 -2.47 -0.34 6.53
N LEU A 50 -2.47 -1.56 5.99
CA LEU A 50 -2.89 -1.83 4.63
C LEU A 50 -3.83 -3.03 4.59
N GLU A 51 -4.98 -2.83 3.96
CA GLU A 51 -5.94 -3.88 3.65
C GLU A 51 -5.78 -4.24 2.18
N ARG A 52 -5.49 -5.50 1.89
CA ARG A 52 -5.41 -5.96 0.50
C ARG A 52 -6.80 -5.97 -0.09
N LEU A 53 -7.02 -5.09 -1.07
CA LEU A 53 -8.18 -5.15 -1.93
C LEU A 53 -7.89 -6.24 -2.96
N SER A 54 -8.11 -7.50 -2.56
CA SER A 54 -8.25 -8.56 -3.54
C SER A 54 -9.41 -8.15 -4.44
N ASP A 55 -9.11 -7.94 -5.72
CA ASP A 55 -10.12 -7.80 -6.78
C ASP A 55 -10.83 -9.17 -6.83
N GLU A 56 -11.81 -9.36 -5.96
CA GLU A 56 -12.70 -10.50 -6.02
C GLU A 56 -13.76 -10.17 -7.07
N LYS A 57 -13.39 -10.43 -8.33
CA LYS A 57 -14.23 -11.13 -9.31
C LYS A 57 -13.47 -11.52 -10.57
#